data_AF-A0A444YM67-F1
#
_entry.id   AF-A0A444YM67-F1
#
_cell.length_a   1.000
_cell.length_b   1.000
_cell.length_c   1.000
_cell.angle_alpha   90.00
_cell.angle_beta   90.00
_cell.angle_gamma   90.00
#
_symmetry.space_group_name_H-M   'P 1'
#
loop_
_entity.id
_entity.type
_entity.pdbx_description
1 polymer ?
#
loop_
_entity_poly.entity_id
_entity_poly.type
_entity_poly.pdbx_seq_one_letter_code
_entity_poly.pdbx_strand_id
1 'polypeptide(L)'
;MGGGNKKPSMPDSTNAVAVNHASRGVLPVSAPNSARIPSAPPPLSGVMEVLPVFRDVSVVERQNLFLSKLQVCCFVLNFPDTLKNVREKEIKQQTLMELVEFIQFGCEKLSENCQEEMIRMISVNIFWCLPLMSYENIGHESTDPEEEEPSMDPAWPHLQPVYKLLL
;
A
#
# COMPACT_ATOMS: atom_id res chain seq x y z
N MET A 1 -55.18 38.77 -66.57
CA MET A 1 -56.56 39.10 -66.12
C MET A 1 -56.85 38.35 -64.83
N GLY A 2 -57.43 39.06 -63.84
CA GLY A 2 -58.16 38.52 -62.67
C GLY A 2 -57.31 37.79 -61.62
N GLY A 3 -57.16 38.23 -60.37
CA GLY A 3 -58.09 38.98 -59.52
C GLY A 3 -58.75 38.03 -58.52
N GLY A 4 -58.58 38.26 -57.21
CA GLY A 4 -59.32 37.48 -56.20
C GLY A 4 -58.79 37.56 -54.77
N ASN A 5 -58.85 38.74 -54.15
CA ASN A 5 -58.79 38.89 -52.69
C ASN A 5 -60.11 38.42 -52.04
N LYS A 6 -60.07 37.87 -50.82
CA LYS A 6 -61.03 38.13 -49.72
C LYS A 6 -60.64 37.42 -48.40
N LYS A 7 -60.29 38.23 -47.39
CA LYS A 7 -60.40 37.99 -45.92
C LYS A 7 -61.90 37.93 -45.50
N PRO A 8 -62.34 37.81 -44.21
CA PRO A 8 -61.64 37.76 -42.89
C PRO A 8 -62.22 36.73 -41.87
N SER A 9 -61.59 36.56 -40.69
CA SER A 9 -62.25 36.54 -39.36
C SER A 9 -61.22 36.37 -38.21
N MET A 10 -61.44 37.14 -37.14
CA MET A 10 -60.85 37.14 -35.78
C MET A 10 -62.09 37.12 -34.82
N PRO A 11 -62.02 36.79 -33.50
CA PRO A 11 -60.93 37.15 -32.59
C PRO A 11 -60.61 36.22 -31.38
N ASP A 12 -59.48 36.58 -30.76
CA ASP A 12 -59.17 36.73 -29.32
C ASP A 12 -58.78 35.61 -28.34
N SER A 13 -57.83 36.05 -27.50
CA SER A 13 -57.36 35.57 -26.18
C SER A 13 -56.39 34.39 -26.19
N THR A 14 -55.20 34.43 -25.58
CA THR A 14 -54.60 35.39 -24.64
C THR A 14 -53.09 35.13 -24.57
N ASN A 15 -52.33 36.18 -24.26
CA ASN A 15 -50.88 36.20 -24.13
C ASN A 15 -50.29 35.11 -23.21
N ALA A 16 -49.21 34.47 -23.66
CA ALA A 16 -48.16 33.99 -22.77
C ALA A 16 -46.79 34.21 -23.45
N VAL A 17 -46.01 35.10 -22.85
CA VAL A 17 -44.67 35.52 -23.26
C VAL A 17 -43.69 34.35 -23.11
N ALA A 18 -42.81 34.22 -24.11
CA ALA A 18 -41.74 33.25 -24.21
C ALA A 18 -40.64 33.45 -23.16
N VAL A 19 -40.05 32.34 -22.69
CA VAL A 19 -38.62 32.29 -22.35
C VAL A 19 -38.06 30.95 -22.83
N ASN A 20 -37.18 31.03 -23.83
CA ASN A 20 -36.45 29.92 -24.41
C ASN A 20 -35.22 29.59 -23.56
N HIS A 21 -34.94 28.32 -23.32
CA HIS A 21 -33.55 27.85 -23.21
C HIS A 21 -33.44 26.45 -23.83
N ALA A 22 -33.12 26.44 -25.13
CA ALA A 22 -32.62 25.28 -25.84
C ALA A 22 -31.13 25.09 -25.50
N SER A 23 -30.72 23.85 -25.28
CA SER A 23 -29.53 23.26 -25.93
C SER A 23 -29.46 21.76 -25.65
N ARG A 24 -29.78 20.99 -26.69
CA ARG A 24 -29.37 19.60 -26.87
C ARG A 24 -27.87 19.60 -27.19
N GLY A 25 -27.11 18.72 -26.56
CA GLY A 25 -25.73 18.44 -26.91
C GLY A 25 -25.33 17.06 -26.41
N VAL A 26 -25.71 16.01 -27.14
CA VAL A 26 -25.17 14.66 -26.96
C VAL A 26 -23.81 14.63 -27.65
N LEU A 27 -22.74 14.42 -26.90
CA LEU A 27 -21.42 14.09 -27.44
C LEU A 27 -21.22 12.56 -27.38
N PRO A 28 -20.69 11.92 -28.43
CA PRO A 28 -20.33 10.51 -28.39
C PRO A 28 -18.98 10.36 -27.67
N VAL A 29 -18.95 9.62 -26.55
CA VAL A 29 -17.70 9.18 -25.93
C VAL A 29 -17.17 7.98 -26.71
N SER A 30 -16.07 8.21 -27.43
CA SER A 30 -15.19 7.18 -27.95
C SER A 30 -13.75 7.54 -27.55
N ALA A 31 -13.17 6.81 -26.61
CA ALA A 31 -11.73 6.61 -26.52
C ALA A 31 -11.41 5.31 -25.76
N PRO A 32 -10.49 4.47 -26.28
CA PRO A 32 -9.94 3.33 -25.57
C PRO A 32 -8.79 3.79 -24.66
N ASN A 33 -8.55 3.09 -23.54
CA ASN A 33 -7.22 2.64 -23.11
C ASN A 33 -7.21 2.22 -21.64
N SER A 34 -6.84 0.96 -21.46
CA SER A 34 -5.94 0.43 -20.44
C SER A 34 -5.58 1.39 -19.29
N ALA A 35 -6.32 1.29 -18.19
CA ALA A 35 -5.83 1.66 -16.87
C ALA A 35 -5.88 0.40 -16.00
N ARG A 36 -4.80 -0.39 -16.02
CA ARG A 36 -4.50 -1.30 -14.91
C ARG A 36 -4.22 -0.41 -13.70
N ILE A 37 -5.21 -0.29 -12.84
CA ILE A 37 -5.02 0.15 -11.45
C ILE A 37 -3.96 -0.80 -10.86
N PRO A 38 -2.92 -0.32 -10.15
CA PRO A 38 -2.03 -1.21 -9.42
C PRO A 38 -2.89 -1.96 -8.41
N SER A 39 -3.04 -3.26 -8.61
CA SER A 39 -3.62 -4.14 -7.60
C SER A 39 -2.79 -3.94 -6.34
N ALA A 40 -3.40 -3.34 -5.31
CA ALA A 40 -2.89 -3.43 -3.96
C ALA A 40 -2.47 -4.90 -3.71
N PRO A 41 -1.27 -5.16 -3.17
CA PRO A 41 -0.90 -6.54 -2.87
C PRO A 41 -1.98 -7.10 -1.94
N PRO A 42 -2.49 -8.31 -2.21
CA PRO A 42 -3.48 -8.92 -1.34
C PRO A 42 -2.91 -8.93 0.08
N PRO A 43 -3.74 -8.71 1.13
CA PRO A 43 -3.29 -8.99 2.47
C PRO A 43 -2.84 -10.44 2.45
N LEU A 44 -1.55 -10.68 2.69
CA LEU A 44 -1.03 -12.02 2.85
C LEU A 44 -1.67 -12.56 4.15
N SER A 45 -2.90 -13.07 4.07
CA SER A 45 -3.49 -13.98 5.05
C SER A 45 -2.98 -15.39 4.78
N GLY A 46 -1.66 -15.50 4.62
CA GLY A 46 -0.95 -16.76 4.54
C GLY A 46 -0.45 -17.13 5.93
N VAL A 47 -0.50 -18.41 6.27
CA VAL A 47 0.26 -18.91 7.42
C VAL A 47 1.74 -18.68 7.12
N MET A 48 2.48 -18.08 8.04
CA MET A 48 3.91 -17.89 7.83
C MET A 48 4.63 -19.21 8.07
N GLU A 49 5.32 -19.69 7.05
CA GLU A 49 6.01 -20.98 7.08
C GLU A 49 7.52 -20.81 7.29
N VAL A 50 8.13 -21.80 7.95
CA VAL A 50 9.58 -21.88 8.12
C VAL A 50 10.18 -22.37 6.81
N LEU A 51 11.00 -21.52 6.18
CA LEU A 51 11.72 -21.87 4.96
C LEU A 51 13.09 -22.49 5.28
N PRO A 52 13.66 -23.33 4.39
CA PRO A 52 15.01 -23.88 4.54
C PRO A 52 16.06 -22.78 4.77
N VAL A 53 17.17 -23.13 5.43
CA VAL A 53 18.32 -22.22 5.62
C VAL A 53 19.21 -22.19 4.37
N PHE A 54 19.90 -21.08 4.12
CA PHE A 54 20.72 -20.90 2.90
C PHE A 54 21.84 -21.94 2.72
N ARG A 55 22.35 -22.51 3.81
CA ARG A 55 23.41 -23.53 3.80
C ARG A 55 22.94 -24.90 3.29
N ASP A 56 21.65 -25.18 3.37
CA ASP A 56 21.09 -26.49 3.02
C ASP A 56 20.61 -26.55 1.55
N VAL A 57 20.66 -25.43 0.82
CA VAL A 57 20.24 -25.33 -0.58
C VAL A 57 21.43 -25.09 -1.52
N SER A 58 21.27 -25.52 -2.78
CA SER A 58 22.30 -25.31 -3.81
C SER A 58 22.45 -23.82 -4.15
N VAL A 59 23.64 -23.43 -4.63
CA VAL A 59 23.91 -22.02 -5.00
C VAL A 59 22.92 -21.47 -6.02
N VAL A 60 22.45 -22.33 -6.95
CA VAL A 60 21.48 -21.96 -7.99
C VAL A 60 20.10 -21.63 -7.39
N GLU A 61 19.73 -22.28 -6.30
CA GLU A 61 18.42 -22.10 -5.64
C GLU A 61 18.43 -20.96 -4.62
N ARG A 62 19.61 -20.52 -4.15
CA ARG A 62 19.74 -19.49 -3.10
C ARG A 62 19.06 -18.17 -3.46
N GLN A 63 19.12 -17.73 -4.72
CA GLN A 63 18.45 -16.48 -5.12
C GLN A 63 16.92 -16.61 -5.07
N ASN A 64 16.37 -17.76 -5.47
CA ASN A 64 14.93 -18.00 -5.35
C ASN A 64 14.50 -18.09 -3.88
N LEU A 65 15.29 -18.76 -3.05
CA LEU A 65 15.06 -18.82 -1.60
C LEU A 65 15.12 -17.42 -0.96
N PHE A 66 16.06 -16.58 -1.40
CA PHE A 66 16.16 -15.18 -0.95
C PHE A 66 14.86 -14.42 -1.24
N LEU A 67 14.31 -14.52 -2.45
CA LEU A 67 13.03 -13.91 -2.81
C LEU A 67 11.88 -14.43 -1.94
N SER A 68 11.78 -15.75 -1.73
CA SER A 68 10.73 -16.32 -0.87
C SER A 68 10.86 -15.84 0.58
N LYS A 69 12.08 -15.72 1.11
CA LYS A 69 12.33 -15.17 2.45
C LYS A 69 11.99 -13.68 2.54
N LEU A 70 12.25 -12.89 1.51
CA LEU A 70 11.81 -11.48 1.46
C LEU A 70 10.29 -11.37 1.53
N GLN A 71 9.55 -12.24 0.84
CA GLN A 71 8.08 -12.27 0.89
C GLN A 71 7.55 -12.60 2.29
N VAL A 72 8.16 -13.57 2.98
CA VAL A 72 7.89 -13.88 4.40
C VAL A 72 8.11 -12.64 5.28
N CYS A 73 9.19 -11.89 5.07
CA CYS A 73 9.48 -10.69 5.85
C CYS A 73 8.58 -9.49 5.54
N CYS A 74 7.71 -9.57 4.53
CA CYS A 74 6.73 -8.54 4.20
C CYS A 74 5.43 -8.64 5.00
N PHE A 75 5.21 -9.73 5.73
CA PHE A 75 4.06 -9.86 6.61
C PHE A 75 4.09 -8.79 7.69
N VAL A 76 3.03 -7.98 7.79
CA VAL A 76 2.89 -6.97 8.84
C VAL A 76 2.34 -7.63 10.10
N LEU A 77 3.09 -7.53 11.20
CA LEU A 77 2.72 -8.11 12.49
C LEU A 77 2.42 -6.99 13.48
N ASN A 78 1.49 -7.24 14.40
CA ASN A 78 1.18 -6.33 15.49
C ASN A 78 2.15 -6.58 16.67
N PHE A 79 3.08 -5.66 16.91
CA PHE A 79 4.13 -5.78 17.93
C PHE A 79 3.71 -5.40 19.36
N PRO A 80 2.89 -4.35 19.58
CA PRO A 80 2.40 -4.01 20.92
C PRO A 80 1.76 -5.15 21.73
N ASP A 81 1.09 -6.10 21.06
CA ASP A 81 0.54 -7.29 21.71
C ASP A 81 1.53 -8.47 21.62
N THR A 82 2.32 -8.69 22.67
CA THR A 82 3.39 -9.70 22.70
C THR A 82 2.88 -11.14 22.66
N LEU A 83 1.62 -11.39 23.01
CA LEU A 83 1.03 -12.74 23.03
C LEU A 83 0.39 -13.13 21.69
N LYS A 84 0.15 -12.16 20.81
CA LYS A 84 -0.33 -12.41 19.45
C LYS A 84 0.80 -12.70 18.49
N ASN A 85 0.57 -13.70 17.63
CA ASN A 85 1.45 -14.08 16.53
C ASN A 85 2.89 -14.39 16.97
N VAL A 86 3.07 -15.00 18.15
CA VAL A 86 4.39 -15.29 18.75
C VAL A 86 5.25 -16.12 17.79
N ARG A 87 4.64 -17.16 17.20
CA ARG A 87 5.31 -18.04 16.25
C ARG A 87 5.75 -17.26 15.01
N GLU A 88 4.88 -16.41 14.47
CA GLU A 88 5.18 -15.62 13.30
C GLU A 88 6.27 -14.59 13.61
N LYS A 89 6.22 -13.92 14.76
CA LYS A 89 7.28 -13.00 15.18
C LYS A 89 8.63 -13.70 15.21
N GLU A 90 8.71 -14.91 15.77
CA GLU A 90 9.95 -15.71 15.79
C GLU A 90 10.44 -16.05 14.37
N ILE A 91 9.54 -16.57 13.52
CA ILE A 91 9.90 -16.92 12.13
C ILE A 91 10.42 -15.69 11.37
N LYS A 92 9.77 -14.53 11.55
CA LYS A 92 10.16 -13.28 10.87
C LYS A 92 11.53 -12.81 11.35
N GLN A 93 11.77 -12.84 12.66
CA GLN A 93 13.04 -12.45 13.25
C GLN A 93 14.19 -13.32 12.70
N GLN A 94 14.02 -14.64 12.75
CA GLN A 94 15.03 -15.57 12.26
C GLN A 94 15.28 -15.40 10.74
N THR A 95 14.22 -15.22 9.96
CA THR A 95 14.33 -15.02 8.51
C THR A 95 15.06 -13.71 8.17
N LEU A 96 14.77 -12.62 8.89
CA LEU A 96 15.47 -11.33 8.71
C LEU A 96 16.95 -11.44 9.03
N MET A 97 17.32 -12.17 10.09
CA MET A 97 18.72 -12.42 10.45
C MET A 97 19.46 -13.20 9.36
N GLU A 98 18.83 -14.25 8.81
CA GLU A 98 19.41 -15.01 7.70
C GLU A 98 19.59 -14.17 6.43
N LEU A 99 18.67 -13.25 6.14
CA LEU A 99 18.80 -12.32 5.02
C LEU A 99 20.01 -11.40 5.20
N VAL A 100 20.23 -10.87 6.41
CA VAL A 100 21.41 -10.05 6.73
C VAL A 100 22.69 -10.83 6.49
N GLU A 101 22.78 -12.05 7.03
CA GLU A 101 23.95 -12.91 6.84
C GLU A 101 24.20 -13.26 5.37
N PHE A 102 23.14 -13.54 4.61
CA PHE A 102 23.24 -13.83 3.19
C PHE A 102 23.85 -12.67 2.41
N ILE A 103 23.44 -11.43 2.69
CA ILE A 103 24.00 -10.24 2.03
C ILE A 103 25.44 -9.98 2.46
N GLN A 104 25.76 -10.13 3.75
CA GLN A 104 27.09 -9.82 4.28
C GLN A 104 28.17 -10.83 3.87
N PHE A 105 27.83 -12.12 3.81
CA PHE A 105 28.82 -13.20 3.66
C PHE A 105 28.59 -14.11 2.45
N GLY A 106 27.41 -14.09 1.84
CA GLY A 106 26.98 -15.14 0.90
C GLY A 106 26.64 -14.67 -0.52
N CYS A 107 26.63 -13.37 -0.79
CA CYS A 107 26.15 -12.82 -2.05
C CYS A 107 27.26 -12.12 -2.85
N GLU A 108 27.67 -12.69 -3.98
CA GLU A 108 28.57 -12.01 -4.93
C GLU A 108 27.85 -10.93 -5.74
N LYS A 109 26.59 -11.19 -6.14
CA LYS A 109 25.76 -10.24 -6.92
C LYS A 109 24.28 -10.56 -6.81
N LEU A 110 23.49 -9.57 -6.37
CA LEU A 110 22.02 -9.63 -6.45
C LEU A 110 21.54 -9.32 -7.86
N SER A 111 20.51 -10.03 -8.32
CA SER A 111 19.77 -9.62 -9.52
C SER A 111 18.92 -8.39 -9.25
N GLU A 112 18.57 -7.65 -10.30
CA GLU A 112 17.71 -6.46 -10.21
C GLU A 112 16.37 -6.77 -9.52
N ASN A 113 15.77 -7.91 -9.86
CA ASN A 113 14.54 -8.40 -9.22
C ASN A 113 14.71 -8.64 -7.71
N CYS A 114 15.87 -9.15 -7.25
CA CYS A 114 16.14 -9.31 -5.82
C CYS A 114 16.28 -7.95 -5.12
N GLN A 115 16.87 -6.96 -5.78
CA GLN A 115 17.01 -5.62 -5.23
C GLN A 115 15.66 -4.93 -5.10
N GLU A 116 14.81 -5.00 -6.12
CA GLU A 116 13.45 -4.44 -6.09
C GLU A 116 12.65 -5.04 -4.93
N GLU A 117 12.67 -6.36 -4.79
CA GLU A 117 11.94 -7.06 -3.74
C GLU A 117 12.50 -6.76 -2.34
N MET A 118 13.82 -6.56 -2.22
CA MET A 118 14.47 -6.14 -0.99
C MET A 118 14.04 -4.72 -0.58
N ILE A 119 14.05 -3.78 -1.53
CA ILE A 119 13.58 -2.41 -1.30
C ILE A 119 12.11 -2.42 -0.88
N ARG A 120 11.27 -3.23 -1.52
CA ARG A 120 9.85 -3.40 -1.16
C ARG A 120 9.69 -3.92 0.26
N MET A 121 10.45 -4.95 0.63
CA MET A 121 10.44 -5.53 1.98
C MET A 121 10.90 -4.52 3.04
N ILE A 122 11.99 -3.80 2.79
CA ILE A 122 12.47 -2.73 3.69
C ILE A 122 11.40 -1.65 3.85
N SER A 123 10.83 -1.20 2.73
CA SER A 123 9.80 -0.14 2.72
C SER A 123 8.58 -0.52 3.55
N VAL A 124 8.09 -1.75 3.44
CA VAL A 124 6.90 -2.20 4.19
C VAL A 124 7.16 -2.34 5.70
N ASN A 125 8.42 -2.47 6.11
CA ASN A 125 8.81 -2.59 7.52
C ASN A 125 9.19 -1.25 8.15
N ILE A 126 9.81 -0.34 7.40
CA ILE A 126 10.20 1.00 7.90
C ILE A 126 9.05 2.00 7.80
N PHE A 127 8.35 2.01 6.66
CA PHE A 127 7.24 2.94 6.42
C PHE A 127 5.93 2.33 6.92
N TRP A 128 5.85 2.04 8.22
CA TRP A 128 4.54 1.86 8.84
C TRP A 128 3.88 3.22 8.95
N CYS A 129 2.67 3.32 8.40
CA CYS A 129 1.81 4.47 8.62
C CYS A 129 1.64 4.55 10.14
N LEU A 130 2.31 5.50 10.78
CA LEU A 130 2.10 5.81 12.19
C LEU A 130 0.58 5.90 12.34
N PRO A 131 -0.05 5.08 13.21
CA PRO A 131 -1.45 5.29 13.50
C PRO A 131 -1.59 6.76 13.88
N LEU A 132 -2.46 7.50 13.20
CA LEU A 132 -2.72 8.93 13.44
C LEU A 132 -3.18 9.23 14.89
N MET A 133 -3.19 8.23 15.78
CA MET A 133 -3.89 8.18 17.05
C MET A 133 -3.01 8.57 18.26
N SER A 134 -1.74 8.95 18.10
CA SER A 134 -0.92 9.37 19.26
C SER A 134 -1.08 10.84 19.64
N TYR A 135 -1.86 11.65 18.91
CA TYR A 135 -2.08 13.05 19.28
C TYR A 135 -3.21 13.27 20.31
N GLU A 136 -4.04 12.25 20.60
CA GLU A 136 -5.15 12.43 21.56
C GLU A 136 -4.73 12.39 23.04
N ASN A 137 -3.43 12.16 23.34
CA ASN A 137 -2.91 12.25 24.72
C ASN A 137 -1.98 13.44 24.95
N ILE A 138 -1.99 14.47 24.11
CA ILE A 138 -1.43 15.79 24.48
C ILE A 138 -2.46 16.53 25.33
N GLY A 139 -2.70 15.96 26.51
CA GLY A 139 -3.65 16.47 27.46
C GLY A 139 -3.47 15.69 28.75
N HIS A 140 -2.59 16.20 29.62
CA HIS A 140 -2.44 15.81 31.02
C HIS A 140 -1.45 14.66 31.32
N GLU A 141 -0.17 14.99 31.54
CA GLU A 141 0.40 14.99 32.90
C GLU A 141 1.81 15.58 32.91
N SER A 142 2.11 16.31 33.99
CA SER A 142 3.41 16.83 34.36
C SER A 142 4.36 15.68 34.75
N THR A 143 4.77 14.88 33.77
CA THR A 143 5.77 13.83 33.96
C THR A 143 7.14 14.46 33.83
N ASP A 144 7.97 14.33 34.87
CA ASP A 144 9.37 14.76 34.87
C ASP A 144 10.10 14.08 33.69
N PRO A 145 10.72 14.82 32.76
CA PRO A 145 11.44 14.22 31.62
C PRO A 145 12.61 13.31 32.05
N GLU A 146 13.00 13.34 33.32
CA GLU A 146 14.04 12.46 33.89
C GLU A 146 13.49 11.08 34.36
N GLU A 147 12.16 10.91 34.49
CA GLU A 147 11.52 9.66 34.97
C GLU A 147 10.87 8.81 33.86
N GLU A 148 10.89 9.26 32.60
CA GLU A 148 10.42 8.45 31.47
C GLU A 148 11.43 7.33 31.20
N GLU A 149 11.22 6.18 31.85
CA GLU A 149 11.99 4.96 31.58
C GLU A 149 11.93 4.68 30.07
N PRO A 150 13.07 4.56 29.36
CA PRO A 150 13.07 4.42 27.92
C PRO A 150 12.39 3.10 27.53
N SER A 151 11.10 3.16 27.21
CA SER A 151 10.37 1.99 26.74
C SER A 151 10.94 1.58 25.38
N MET A 152 11.50 0.37 25.30
CA MET A 152 12.03 -0.15 24.05
C MET A 152 10.86 -0.45 23.10
N ASP A 153 10.97 0.00 21.84
CA ASP A 153 9.98 -0.33 20.81
C ASP A 153 9.86 -1.87 20.69
N PRO A 154 8.67 -2.46 20.92
CA PRO A 154 8.48 -3.90 20.85
C PRO A 154 8.75 -4.48 19.44
N ALA A 155 8.75 -3.65 18.39
CA ALA A 155 9.13 -4.04 17.04
C ALA A 155 10.65 -4.03 16.79
N TRP A 156 11.44 -3.48 17.71
CA TRP A 156 12.88 -3.28 17.54
C TRP A 156 13.66 -4.56 17.17
N PRO A 157 13.40 -5.75 17.75
CA PRO A 157 14.07 -6.99 17.35
C PRO A 157 13.91 -7.32 15.85
N HIS A 158 12.85 -6.84 15.22
CA HIS A 158 12.57 -7.02 13.79
C HIS A 158 13.04 -5.82 12.96
N LEU A 159 13.01 -4.61 13.50
CA LEU A 159 13.49 -3.42 12.80
C LEU A 159 15.02 -3.37 12.69
N GLN A 160 15.74 -3.80 13.72
CA GLN A 160 17.20 -3.79 13.73
C GLN A 160 17.82 -4.50 12.50
N PRO A 161 17.44 -5.75 12.13
CA PRO A 161 17.97 -6.38 10.92
C PRO A 161 17.48 -5.70 9.63
N VAL A 162 16.29 -5.09 9.61
CA VAL A 162 15.82 -4.32 8.44
C VAL A 162 16.69 -3.09 8.20
N TYR A 163 17.08 -2.37 9.24
CA TYR A 163 18.03 -1.26 9.13
C TYR A 163 19.41 -1.73 8.67
N LYS A 164 19.87 -2.90 9.14
CA LYS A 164 21.13 -3.49 8.66
C LYS A 164 21.10 -3.87 7.18
N LEU A 165 19.93 -4.23 6.63
CA LEU A 165 19.77 -4.52 5.19
C LEU A 165 19.74 -3.25 4.33
N LEU A 166 19.42 -2.11 4.92
CA LEU A 166 19.38 -0.81 4.23
C LEU A 166 20.77 -0.16 4.09
N LEU A 167 21.69 -0.48 5.00
CA LEU A 167 23.04 0.11 5.10
C LEU A 167 24.09 -0.70 4.34
#